data_AF-A0A1V4XKD7-F1
#
_entry.id   AF-A0A1V4XKD7-F1
#
_cell.length_a   1.000
_cell.length_b   1.000
_cell.length_c   1.000
_cell.angle_alpha   90.00
_cell.angle_beta   90.00
_cell.angle_gamma   90.00
#
_symmetry.space_group_name_H-M   'P 1'
#
loop_
_entity.id
_entity.type
_entity.pdbx_description
1 polymer ?
#
loop_
_entity_poly.entity_id
_entity_poly.type
_entity_poly.pdbx_seq_one_letter_code
_entity_poly.pdbx_strand_id
1 'polypeptide(L)' 'MLFDFTLASIVALSVLVGGAPAPDFEALSQDGRKIALSSLRQQGPVMLVFLRGFG' A
#
# COMPACT_ATOMS: atom_id res chain seq x y z
N MET A 1 24.53 27.16 3.07
CA MET A 1 23.47 26.47 2.30
C MET A 1 23.77 24.99 2.32
N LEU A 2 23.31 24.28 3.36
CA LEU A 2 23.30 22.82 3.45
C LEU A 2 22.48 22.47 4.71
N PHE A 3 21.16 22.38 4.59
CA PHE A 3 20.34 21.72 5.59
C PHE A 3 19.54 20.66 4.85
N ASP A 4 20.08 19.46 4.95
CA ASP A 4 19.66 18.28 4.23
C ASP A 4 18.20 17.94 4.51
N PHE A 5 17.58 17.50 3.42
CA PHE A 5 16.21 17.05 3.21
C PHE A 5 15.86 15.87 4.15
N THR A 6 15.70 16.12 5.45
CA THR A 6 15.07 15.16 6.37
C THR A 6 13.57 15.22 6.15
N LEU A 7 13.12 14.67 5.03
CA LEU A 7 11.71 14.35 4.80
C LEU A 7 11.32 13.29 5.84
N ALA A 8 10.85 13.76 6.99
CA ALA A 8 10.29 12.91 8.02
C ALA A 8 9.19 12.06 7.37
N SER A 9 9.43 10.75 7.24
CA SER A 9 8.39 9.81 6.84
C SER A 9 7.27 9.88 7.87
N ILE A 10 6.18 10.56 7.49
CA ILE A 10 4.93 10.50 8.25
C ILE A 10 4.36 9.10 7.99
N VAL A 11 4.65 8.16 8.87
CA VAL A 11 3.95 6.87 8.89
C VAL A 11 2.56 7.15 9.43
N ALA A 12 1.60 7.36 8.53
CA ALA A 12 0.20 7.44 8.91
C ALA A 12 -0.22 6.08 9.48
N LEU A 13 -0.39 6.01 10.80
CA LEU A 13 -0.90 4.83 11.48
C LEU A 13 -2.36 4.61 11.05
N SER A 14 -2.54 3.74 10.06
CA SER A 14 -3.88 3.37 9.60
C SER A 14 -4.43 2.26 10.49
N VAL A 15 -5.44 2.58 11.29
CA VAL A 15 -6.17 1.58 12.06
C VAL A 15 -7.03 0.77 11.09
N LEU A 16 -6.72 -0.53 10.94
CA LEU A 16 -7.58 -1.45 10.21
C LEU A 16 -8.80 -1.78 11.08
N VAL A 17 -9.97 -1.34 10.66
CA VAL A 17 -11.25 -1.66 11.29
C VAL A 17 -12.24 -2.13 10.23
N GLY A 18 -12.99 -3.18 10.55
CA GLY A 18 -14.04 -3.70 9.66
C GLY A 18 -15.09 -2.63 9.35
N GLY A 19 -15.51 -2.54 8.09
CA GLY A 19 -16.49 -1.54 7.63
C GLY A 19 -15.88 -0.19 7.24
N ALA A 20 -14.64 0.11 7.61
CA ALA A 20 -13.91 1.26 7.07
C ALA A 20 -13.24 0.92 5.73
N PRO A 21 -12.98 1.92 4.87
CA PRO A 21 -12.18 1.72 3.66
C PRO A 21 -10.79 1.15 4.02
N ALA A 22 -10.36 0.12 3.30
CA ALA A 22 -9.00 -0.37 3.41
C ALA A 22 -7.99 0.76 3.06
N PRO A 23 -6.90 0.92 3.83
CA PRO A 23 -5.87 1.91 3.53
C PRO A 23 -5.28 1.67 2.14
N ASP A 24 -5.04 2.76 1.40
CA ASP A 24 -4.39 2.64 0.11
C ASP A 24 -2.90 2.31 0.30
N PHE A 25 -2.39 1.44 -0.55
CA PHE A 25 -0.98 1.09 -0.58
C PHE A 25 -0.55 0.73 -2.00
N GLU A 26 0.76 0.79 -2.21
CA GLU A 26 1.38 0.43 -3.47
C GLU A 26 2.24 -0.82 -3.28
N ALA A 27 2.23 -1.70 -4.28
CA ALA A 27 3.08 -2.88 -4.32
C ALA A 27 3.69 -3.03 -5.72
N LEU A 28 4.78 -3.79 -5.79
CA LEU A 28 5.32 -4.23 -7.07
C LEU A 28 4.67 -5.56 -7.46
N SER A 29 4.16 -5.59 -8.68
CA SER A 29 3.78 -6.80 -9.39
C SER A 29 5.02 -7.67 -9.65
N GLN A 30 4.78 -8.95 -9.96
CA GLN A 30 5.82 -9.90 -10.36
C GLN A 30 6.64 -9.40 -11.56
N ASP A 31 6.03 -8.64 -12.47
CA ASP A 31 6.70 -8.03 -13.63
C ASP A 31 7.39 -6.68 -13.33
N GLY A 32 7.45 -6.28 -12.05
CA GLY A 32 8.06 -5.02 -11.61
C GLY A 32 7.16 -3.80 -11.78
N ARG A 33 5.91 -3.95 -12.25
CA ARG A 33 4.98 -2.82 -12.36
C ARG A 33 4.45 -2.41 -10.99
N LYS A 34 4.35 -1.11 -10.76
CA LYS A 34 3.71 -0.56 -9.56
C LYS A 34 2.20 -0.71 -9.67
N ILE A 35 1.55 -1.23 -8.63
CA ILE A 35 0.10 -1.38 -8.52
C ILE A 35 -0.37 -0.69 -7.25
N ALA A 36 -1.41 0.13 -7.34
CA ALA A 36 -2.10 0.72 -6.20
C ALA A 36 -3.41 -0.02 -5.90
N LEU A 37 -3.74 -0.23 -4.62
CA LEU A 37 -4.99 -0.87 -4.21
C LEU A 37 -6.21 -0.10 -4.75
N SER A 38 -6.16 1.23 -4.74
CA SER A 38 -7.20 2.10 -5.28
C SER A 38 -7.52 1.81 -6.76
N SER A 39 -6.51 1.52 -7.58
CA SER A 39 -6.72 1.18 -9.00
C SER A 39 -7.44 -0.17 -9.19
N LEU A 40 -7.16 -1.15 -8.32
CA LEU A 40 -7.83 -2.45 -8.37
C LEU A 40 -9.29 -2.36 -7.89
N ARG A 41 -9.55 -1.57 -6.84
CA ARG A 41 -10.91 -1.35 -6.29
C ARG A 41 -11.88 -0.72 -7.29
N GLN A 42 -11.37 0.05 -8.26
CA GLN A 42 -12.21 0.63 -9.32
C GLN A 42 -12.81 -0.45 -10.24
N GLN A 43 -12.22 -1.64 -10.26
CA GLN A 43 -12.65 -2.75 -11.12
C GLN A 43 -13.65 -3.68 -10.41
N GLY A 44 -13.80 -3.56 -9.09
CA GLY A 44 -14.73 -4.35 -8.28
C GLY A 44 -14.18 -4.71 -6.90
N PRO A 45 -14.85 -5.63 -6.18
CA PRO A 45 -14.38 -6.16 -4.91
C PRO A 45 -13.00 -6.82 -5.06
N VAL A 46 -12.12 -6.61 -4.08
CA VAL A 46 -10.75 -7.13 -4.07
C VAL A 46 -10.52 -7.94 -2.80
N MET A 47 -9.93 -9.13 -2.94
CA MET A 47 -9.45 -9.94 -1.82
C MET A 47 -7.93 -9.84 -1.74
N LEU A 48 -7.41 -9.43 -0.58
CA LEU A 48 -5.96 -9.34 -0.33
C LEU A 48 -5.49 -10.58 0.41
N VAL A 49 -4.43 -11.22 -0.09
CA VAL A 49 -3.79 -12.38 0.53
C VAL A 49 -2.32 -12.05 0.77
N PHE A 50 -1.90 -12.06 2.04
CA PHE A 50 -0.51 -11.81 2.44
C PHE A 50 0.18 -13.14 2.72
N LEU A 51 1.16 -13.50 1.88
CA LEU A 51 1.94 -14.73 2.01
C LEU A 51 3.25 -14.45 2.76
N ARG A 52 3.72 -15.40 3.57
CA ARG A 52 4.99 -15.27 4.33
C ARG A 52 6.23 -15.63 3.52
N GLY A 53 6.06 -16.05 2.27
CA GLY A 53 7.11 -16.55 1.40
C GLY A 53 6.60 -17.71 0.55
N PHE A 54 7.35 -18.01 -0.50
CA PHE A 54 7.19 -19.22 -1.31
C PHE A 54 8.39 -20.09 -0.94
N GLY A 55 8.11 -21.26 -0.37
CA GLY A 55 9.15 -22.19 0.10
C GLY A 55 9.99 -22.78 -1.03
#